data_AF-A0A6A1WSN5-F1
#
_entry.id   AF-A0A6A1WSN5-F1
#
_cell.length_a   1.000
_cell.length_b   1.000
_cell.length_c   1.000
_cell.angle_alpha   90.00
_cell.angle_beta   90.00
_cell.angle_gamma   90.00
#
_symmetry.space_group_name_H-M   'P 1'
#
loop_
_entity.id
_entity.type
_entity.pdbx_description
1 polymer ?
#
loop_
_entity_poly.entity_id
_entity_poly.type
_entity_poly.pdbx_seq_one_letter_code
_entity_poly.pdbx_strand_id
1 'polypeptide(L)'
;MAMLLEEIVQSVELWLKLLRKKPQPHVDPNLDPVLLVPGVAGSVLKAVDYDNGKEERVWIRIIGADYKCRTKLWSRFDPSTGKTVSLDPKSSIVVPEDRFGLYAIDVLDPDMIIGRDCVYYFHEMIVEMINWGFQEGKTLFGFGYDFRQSNRLPETLERLAAKLESVYNASGGKKINIISHSMGGLLVKCFMTLHSDIFEKYVKNWVAIAAPFKGAPGYVTSTFLNGMSFVEGWEQNFFISKWSMHQLV
;
A
#
# COMPACT_ATOMS: atom_id res chain seq x y z
N MET A 1 -29.09 23.27 -42.54
CA MET A 1 -29.17 22.01 -41.76
C MET A 1 -27.82 21.63 -41.15
N ALA A 2 -26.69 21.73 -41.87
CA ALA A 2 -25.35 21.48 -41.31
C ALA A 2 -24.93 22.47 -40.19
N MET A 3 -25.20 23.77 -40.37
CA MET A 3 -24.88 24.84 -39.39
C MET A 3 -25.53 24.61 -38.02
N LEU A 4 -26.78 24.12 -38.00
CA LEU A 4 -27.53 23.86 -36.77
C LEU A 4 -26.96 22.66 -35.99
N LEU A 5 -26.38 21.69 -36.71
CA LEU A 5 -25.78 20.50 -36.09
C LEU A 5 -24.45 20.85 -35.40
N GLU A 6 -23.64 21.71 -36.02
CA GLU A 6 -22.38 22.19 -35.44
C GLU A 6 -22.60 23.02 -34.17
N GLU A 7 -23.60 23.90 -34.15
CA GLU A 7 -23.95 24.69 -32.97
C GLU A 7 -24.45 23.82 -31.81
N ILE A 8 -25.20 22.76 -32.10
CA ILE A 8 -25.64 21.78 -31.08
C ILE A 8 -24.44 21.00 -30.53
N VAL A 9 -23.53 20.54 -31.38
CA VAL A 9 -22.32 19.82 -30.96
C VAL A 9 -21.45 20.71 -30.09
N GLN A 10 -21.21 21.96 -30.48
CA GLN A 10 -20.44 22.92 -29.67
C GLN A 10 -21.10 23.21 -28.32
N SER A 11 -22.43 23.34 -28.28
CA SER A 11 -23.18 23.56 -27.05
C SER A 11 -23.10 22.36 -26.10
N VAL A 12 -23.18 21.14 -26.63
CA VAL A 12 -23.01 19.90 -25.87
C VAL A 12 -21.58 19.78 -25.36
N GLU A 13 -20.57 20.08 -26.17
CA GLU A 13 -19.17 20.11 -25.71
C GLU A 13 -18.92 21.15 -24.62
N LEU A 14 -19.50 22.34 -24.74
CA LEU A 14 -19.39 23.40 -23.74
C LEU A 14 -20.07 22.99 -22.43
N TRP A 15 -21.26 22.37 -22.53
CA TRP A 15 -22.01 21.86 -21.39
C TRP A 15 -21.29 20.69 -20.71
N LEU A 16 -20.69 19.78 -21.48
CA LEU A 16 -19.81 18.72 -20.98
C LEU A 16 -18.55 19.27 -20.31
N LYS A 17 -17.96 20.35 -20.85
CA LYS A 17 -16.82 21.06 -20.22
C LYS A 17 -17.22 21.74 -18.91
N LEU A 18 -18.43 22.30 -18.84
CA LEU A 18 -18.99 22.92 -17.64
C LEU A 18 -19.33 21.88 -16.56
N LEU A 19 -19.91 20.74 -16.94
CA LEU A 19 -20.10 19.59 -16.04
C LEU A 19 -18.78 18.97 -15.59
N ARG A 20 -17.74 19.04 -16.43
CA ARG A 20 -16.38 18.59 -16.11
C ARG A 20 -15.54 19.59 -15.34
N LYS A 21 -16.05 20.79 -15.00
CA LYS A 21 -15.40 21.64 -13.98
C LYS A 21 -15.56 20.98 -12.62
N LYS A 22 -14.77 19.93 -12.39
CA LYS A 22 -14.47 19.47 -11.04
C LYS A 22 -13.89 20.69 -10.31
N PRO A 23 -14.39 21.03 -9.11
CA PRO A 23 -13.75 22.06 -8.30
C PRO A 23 -12.27 21.71 -8.23
N GLN A 24 -11.39 22.70 -8.45
CA GLN A 24 -9.97 22.47 -8.21
C GLN A 24 -9.85 22.00 -6.75
N PRO A 25 -9.12 20.91 -6.48
CA PRO A 25 -8.92 20.46 -5.11
C PRO A 25 -8.40 21.63 -4.29
N HIS A 26 -8.97 21.84 -3.10
CA HIS A 26 -8.36 22.75 -2.14
C HIS A 26 -6.92 22.27 -1.91
N VAL A 27 -5.95 23.18 -1.92
CA VAL A 27 -4.55 22.87 -1.64
C VAL A 27 -4.06 23.87 -0.61
N ASP A 28 -3.62 23.37 0.54
CA ASP A 28 -2.97 24.19 1.57
C ASP A 28 -1.44 23.98 1.50
N PRO A 29 -0.67 24.97 1.02
CA PRO A 29 0.78 24.86 0.91
C PRO A 29 1.51 24.82 2.26
N ASN A 30 0.82 25.16 3.36
CA ASN A 30 1.43 25.24 4.69
C ASN A 30 1.48 23.88 5.40
N LEU A 31 0.71 22.89 4.94
CA LEU A 31 0.71 21.55 5.53
C LEU A 31 2.11 20.92 5.51
N ASP A 32 2.43 20.25 6.61
CA ASP A 32 3.61 19.38 6.71
C ASP A 32 3.34 18.07 5.96
N PRO A 33 4.35 17.50 5.29
CA PRO A 33 4.16 16.27 4.53
C PRO A 33 3.83 15.08 5.42
N VAL A 34 2.99 14.18 4.91
CA VAL A 34 2.57 12.95 5.57
C VAL A 34 2.98 11.73 4.75
N LEU A 35 3.57 10.75 5.44
CA LEU A 35 3.87 9.42 4.88
C LEU A 35 3.02 8.37 5.59
N LEU A 36 2.17 7.69 4.81
CA LEU A 36 1.32 6.60 5.28
C LEU A 36 2.06 5.26 5.16
N VAL A 37 2.09 4.49 6.25
CA VAL A 37 2.74 3.18 6.32
C VAL A 37 1.73 2.09 6.72
N PRO A 38 1.48 1.09 5.87
CA PRO A 38 0.48 0.05 6.08
C PRO A 38 0.91 -0.97 7.12
N GLY A 39 -0.05 -1.79 7.55
CA GLY A 39 0.19 -2.97 8.38
C GLY A 39 0.48 -4.22 7.55
N VAL A 40 0.50 -5.37 8.25
CA VAL A 40 0.60 -6.67 7.60
C VAL A 40 -0.54 -6.84 6.61
N ALA A 41 -0.26 -7.42 5.44
CA ALA A 41 -1.23 -7.60 4.37
C ALA A 41 -1.82 -6.30 3.77
N GLY A 42 -1.38 -5.12 4.23
CA GLY A 42 -1.93 -3.82 3.81
C GLY A 42 -1.24 -3.17 2.60
N SER A 43 -0.39 -3.90 1.88
CA SER A 43 0.28 -3.44 0.65
C SER A 43 -0.07 -4.34 -0.53
N VAL A 44 -0.39 -3.77 -1.68
CA VAL A 44 -0.48 -4.50 -2.95
C VAL A 44 0.89 -5.12 -3.27
N LEU A 45 0.90 -6.39 -3.67
CA LEU A 45 2.09 -7.09 -4.15
C LEU A 45 1.91 -7.51 -5.62
N LYS A 46 2.96 -7.32 -6.41
CA LYS A 46 3.04 -7.82 -7.78
C LYS A 46 4.17 -8.84 -7.88
N ALA A 47 3.95 -9.90 -8.65
CA ALA A 47 5.02 -10.78 -9.10
C ALA A 47 5.56 -10.26 -10.42
N VAL A 48 6.89 -10.21 -10.55
CA VAL A 48 7.60 -9.84 -11.78
C VAL A 48 8.30 -11.07 -12.31
N ASP A 49 7.93 -11.50 -13.52
CA ASP A 49 8.52 -12.64 -14.20
C ASP A 49 9.95 -12.32 -14.68
N TYR A 50 10.92 -13.19 -14.40
CA TYR A 50 12.31 -12.95 -14.79
C TYR A 50 12.56 -13.06 -16.30
N ASP A 51 11.78 -13.89 -17.01
CA ASP A 51 12.00 -14.17 -18.42
C ASP A 51 11.52 -13.02 -19.32
N ASN A 52 10.44 -12.34 -18.92
CA ASN A 52 9.81 -11.31 -19.75
C ASN A 52 9.51 -9.98 -19.03
N GLY A 53 9.80 -9.86 -17.73
CA GLY A 53 9.59 -8.65 -16.93
C GLY A 53 8.12 -8.30 -16.70
N LYS A 54 7.17 -9.18 -17.06
CA LYS A 54 5.75 -8.92 -16.92
C LYS A 54 5.36 -8.89 -15.45
N GLU A 55 4.66 -7.83 -15.07
CA GLU A 55 4.08 -7.70 -13.75
C GLU A 55 2.67 -8.30 -13.69
N GLU A 56 2.38 -9.01 -12.60
CA GLU A 56 1.04 -9.49 -12.27
C GLU A 56 0.73 -9.18 -10.81
N ARG A 57 -0.42 -8.56 -10.52
CA ARG A 57 -0.89 -8.40 -9.14
C ARG A 57 -1.21 -9.77 -8.54
N VAL A 58 -0.56 -10.09 -7.42
CA VAL A 58 -0.72 -11.36 -6.68
C VAL A 58 -1.37 -11.16 -5.31
N TRP A 59 -1.39 -9.92 -4.79
CA TRP A 59 -2.05 -9.53 -3.54
C TRP A 59 -2.53 -8.07 -3.62
N ILE A 60 -3.71 -7.68 -3.14
CA ILE A 60 -4.86 -8.54 -2.85
C ILE A 60 -5.60 -8.85 -4.15
N ARG A 61 -6.19 -10.04 -4.20
CA ARG A 61 -7.13 -10.46 -5.23
C ARG A 61 -8.31 -11.10 -4.54
N ILE A 62 -9.51 -10.87 -5.03
CA ILE A 62 -10.69 -11.68 -4.67
C ILE A 62 -10.84 -12.83 -5.67
N ILE A 63 -10.57 -12.60 -6.96
CA ILE A 63 -10.70 -13.67 -7.95
C ILE A 63 -9.37 -14.42 -8.11
N GLY A 64 -9.41 -15.74 -7.91
CA GLY A 64 -8.24 -16.61 -8.02
C GLY A 64 -7.17 -16.35 -6.95
N ALA A 65 -7.57 -15.76 -5.83
CA ALA A 65 -6.70 -15.36 -4.73
C ALA A 65 -5.86 -16.53 -4.21
N ASP A 66 -6.52 -17.65 -3.91
CA ASP A 66 -5.90 -18.85 -3.37
C ASP A 66 -4.86 -19.45 -4.33
N TYR A 67 -5.19 -19.57 -5.62
CA TYR A 67 -4.27 -20.07 -6.64
C TYR A 67 -3.03 -19.18 -6.76
N LYS A 68 -3.21 -17.85 -6.83
CA LYS A 68 -2.08 -16.92 -6.93
C LYS A 68 -1.24 -16.88 -5.66
N CYS A 69 -1.87 -16.96 -4.49
CA CYS A 69 -1.14 -17.08 -3.23
C CYS A 69 -0.24 -18.33 -3.22
N ARG A 70 -0.79 -19.50 -3.53
CA ARG A 70 -0.02 -20.76 -3.56
C ARG A 70 1.09 -20.78 -4.58
N THR A 71 0.85 -20.21 -5.76
CA THR A 71 1.80 -20.29 -6.89
C THR A 71 2.85 -19.18 -6.90
N LYS A 72 2.61 -18.04 -6.22
CA LYS A 72 3.50 -16.87 -6.27
C LYS A 72 3.96 -16.34 -4.91
N LEU A 73 3.18 -16.55 -3.85
CA LEU A 73 3.45 -15.94 -2.54
C LEU A 73 3.92 -16.93 -1.47
N TRP A 74 3.64 -18.22 -1.62
CA TRP A 74 4.25 -19.26 -0.78
C TRP A 74 5.76 -19.13 -0.80
N SER A 75 6.34 -19.12 0.39
CA SER A 75 7.73 -18.73 0.58
C SER A 75 8.41 -19.65 1.58
N ARG A 76 9.74 -19.60 1.60
CA ARG A 76 10.57 -20.21 2.62
C ARG A 76 11.51 -19.17 3.19
N PHE A 77 11.80 -19.29 4.48
CA PHE A 77 12.85 -18.49 5.10
C PHE A 77 14.24 -19.02 4.69
N ASP A 78 15.11 -18.13 4.24
CA ASP A 78 16.52 -18.40 3.99
C ASP A 78 17.36 -17.85 5.16
N PRO A 79 17.91 -18.72 6.03
CA PRO A 79 18.67 -18.29 7.19
C PRO A 79 20.02 -17.64 6.85
N SER A 80 20.56 -17.89 5.65
CA SER A 80 21.83 -17.30 5.24
C SER A 80 21.71 -15.82 4.90
N THR A 81 20.55 -15.41 4.38
CA THR A 81 20.26 -14.04 3.97
C THR A 81 19.28 -13.33 4.91
N GLY A 82 18.56 -14.08 5.75
CA GLY A 82 17.49 -13.56 6.59
C GLY A 82 16.23 -13.17 5.82
N LYS A 83 16.10 -13.61 4.56
CA LYS A 83 15.01 -13.24 3.66
C LYS A 83 13.92 -14.29 3.59
N THR A 84 12.69 -13.83 3.36
CA THR A 84 11.59 -14.68 2.92
C THR A 84 11.63 -14.77 1.39
N VAL A 85 11.91 -15.95 0.85
CA VAL A 85 12.11 -16.18 -0.59
C VAL A 85 10.92 -16.94 -1.16
N SER A 86 10.34 -16.46 -2.26
CA SER A 86 9.23 -17.16 -2.93
C SER A 86 9.67 -18.55 -3.42
N LEU A 87 8.75 -19.52 -3.35
CA LEU A 87 8.96 -20.86 -3.91
C LEU A 87 8.90 -20.88 -5.44
N ASP A 88 8.36 -19.84 -6.08
CA ASP A 88 8.42 -19.69 -7.53
C ASP A 88 9.80 -19.19 -7.96
N PRO A 89 10.63 -20.02 -8.62
CA PRO A 89 11.97 -19.60 -9.03
C PRO A 89 11.95 -18.62 -10.21
N LYS A 90 10.79 -18.41 -10.85
CA LYS A 90 10.67 -17.59 -12.06
C LYS A 90 10.22 -16.16 -11.80
N SER A 91 9.92 -15.80 -10.56
CA SER A 91 9.50 -14.44 -10.26
C SER A 91 10.08 -13.87 -8.96
N SER A 92 10.13 -12.54 -8.92
CA SER A 92 10.35 -11.76 -7.70
C SER A 92 9.06 -11.06 -7.29
N ILE A 93 8.97 -10.69 -6.02
CA ILE A 93 7.84 -9.92 -5.51
C ILE A 93 8.27 -8.46 -5.33
N VAL A 94 7.46 -7.56 -5.88
CA VAL A 94 7.66 -6.12 -5.79
C VAL A 94 6.40 -5.44 -5.27
N VAL A 95 6.59 -4.24 -4.74
CA VAL A 95 5.52 -3.37 -4.28
C VAL A 95 5.44 -2.18 -5.24
N PRO A 96 4.27 -1.85 -5.79
CA PRO A 96 4.13 -0.73 -6.71
C PRO A 96 4.37 0.62 -6.00
N GLU A 97 5.07 1.54 -6.66
CA GLU A 97 5.32 2.91 -6.18
C GLU A 97 4.41 3.94 -6.87
N ASP A 98 3.44 3.48 -7.66
CA ASP A 98 2.45 4.32 -8.34
C ASP A 98 1.72 5.25 -7.36
N ARG A 99 1.32 6.44 -7.85
CA ARG A 99 0.75 7.51 -7.02
C ARG A 99 1.60 7.78 -5.77
N PHE A 100 2.93 7.85 -5.96
CA PHE A 100 3.88 8.13 -4.89
C PHE A 100 3.80 7.12 -3.73
N GLY A 101 3.48 5.86 -4.05
CA GLY A 101 3.28 4.76 -3.11
C GLY A 101 1.88 4.69 -2.48
N LEU A 102 0.98 5.64 -2.77
CA LEU A 102 -0.39 5.59 -2.30
C LEU A 102 -1.18 4.46 -2.96
N TYR A 103 -0.92 4.16 -4.25
CA TYR A 103 -1.63 3.08 -4.95
C TYR A 103 -1.49 1.74 -4.22
N ALA A 104 -0.32 1.45 -3.66
CA ALA A 104 -0.08 0.19 -2.96
C ALA A 104 -0.93 0.01 -1.70
N ILE A 105 -1.45 1.09 -1.12
CA ILE A 105 -2.04 1.09 0.22
C ILE A 105 -3.46 1.67 0.26
N ASP A 106 -3.95 2.22 -0.85
CA ASP A 106 -5.24 2.89 -0.97
C ASP A 106 -6.42 1.89 -0.91
N VAL A 107 -6.59 1.10 -1.97
CA VAL A 107 -7.60 0.04 -2.10
C VAL A 107 -6.89 -1.28 -2.35
N LEU A 108 -7.17 -2.29 -1.53
CA LEU A 108 -6.41 -3.53 -1.55
C LEU A 108 -6.67 -4.37 -2.81
N ASP A 109 -7.91 -4.39 -3.31
CA ASP A 109 -8.24 -4.96 -4.62
C ASP A 109 -8.89 -3.90 -5.55
N PRO A 110 -8.08 -3.19 -6.35
CA PRO A 110 -8.58 -2.12 -7.22
C PRO A 110 -9.40 -2.64 -8.42
N ASP A 111 -9.31 -3.93 -8.77
CA ASP A 111 -10.09 -4.51 -9.89
C ASP A 111 -11.52 -4.89 -9.45
N MET A 112 -11.82 -4.81 -8.16
CA MET A 112 -13.18 -5.01 -7.65
C MET A 112 -14.02 -3.77 -7.94
N ILE A 113 -14.89 -3.86 -8.95
CA ILE A 113 -15.75 -2.74 -9.38
C ILE A 113 -17.01 -2.63 -8.52
N ILE A 114 -17.60 -3.76 -8.12
CA ILE A 114 -18.81 -3.83 -7.28
C ILE A 114 -18.40 -4.12 -5.85
N GLY A 115 -18.86 -3.32 -4.88
CA GLY A 115 -18.55 -3.51 -3.45
C GLY A 115 -17.11 -3.11 -3.06
N ARG A 116 -16.47 -2.25 -3.86
CA ARG A 116 -15.07 -1.83 -3.67
C ARG A 116 -14.77 -1.24 -2.29
N ASP A 117 -15.78 -0.65 -1.67
CA ASP A 117 -15.74 -0.11 -0.31
C ASP A 117 -15.37 -1.14 0.74
N CYS A 118 -15.68 -2.43 0.53
CA CYS A 118 -15.31 -3.49 1.49
C CYS A 118 -13.81 -3.84 1.49
N VAL A 119 -13.05 -3.36 0.49
CA VAL A 119 -11.60 -3.55 0.38
C VAL A 119 -10.82 -2.23 0.47
N TYR A 120 -11.48 -1.17 0.94
CA TYR A 120 -10.81 0.07 1.30
C TYR A 120 -9.89 -0.13 2.50
N TYR A 121 -8.65 0.35 2.37
CA TYR A 121 -7.69 0.31 3.47
C TYR A 121 -7.35 1.71 3.95
N PHE A 122 -6.51 2.45 3.21
CA PHE A 122 -6.29 3.86 3.49
C PHE A 122 -7.18 4.80 2.69
N HIS A 123 -8.03 4.29 1.80
CA HIS A 123 -8.86 5.07 0.89
C HIS A 123 -9.55 6.26 1.54
N GLU A 124 -10.36 6.02 2.58
CA GLU A 124 -11.13 7.07 3.24
C GLU A 124 -10.21 8.12 3.88
N MET A 125 -9.09 7.71 4.49
CA MET A 125 -8.12 8.66 5.05
C MET A 125 -7.46 9.48 3.93
N ILE A 126 -7.08 8.86 2.81
CA ILE A 126 -6.46 9.58 1.67
C ILE A 126 -7.44 10.61 1.11
N VAL A 127 -8.70 10.22 0.88
CA VAL A 127 -9.77 11.11 0.40
C VAL A 127 -9.96 12.29 1.34
N GLU A 128 -10.06 12.02 2.65
CA GLU A 128 -10.30 13.07 3.63
C GLU A 128 -9.10 14.02 3.79
N MET A 129 -7.87 13.50 3.72
CA MET A 129 -6.68 14.35 3.70
C MET A 129 -6.64 15.24 2.46
N ILE A 130 -7.00 14.72 1.29
CA ILE A 130 -7.11 15.54 0.08
C ILE A 130 -8.16 16.65 0.28
N ASN A 131 -9.31 16.34 0.90
CA ASN A 131 -10.33 17.34 1.25
C ASN A 131 -9.78 18.44 2.19
N TRP A 132 -8.87 18.09 3.11
CA TRP A 132 -8.20 19.04 4.00
C TRP A 132 -7.10 19.89 3.34
N GLY A 133 -6.78 19.63 2.06
CA GLY A 133 -5.78 20.42 1.33
C GLY A 133 -4.45 19.70 1.06
N PHE A 134 -4.33 18.42 1.41
CA PHE A 134 -3.15 17.63 1.07
C PHE A 134 -3.06 17.33 -0.44
N GLN A 135 -1.83 17.24 -0.94
CA GLN A 135 -1.56 16.98 -2.35
C GLN A 135 -0.65 15.75 -2.50
N GLU A 136 -1.11 14.76 -3.26
CA GLU A 136 -0.32 13.58 -3.59
C GLU A 136 1.01 13.99 -4.25
N GLY A 137 2.12 13.41 -3.79
CA GLY A 137 3.45 13.68 -4.34
C GLY A 137 4.09 14.99 -3.90
N LYS A 138 3.40 15.79 -3.07
CA LYS A 138 3.95 17.00 -2.47
C LYS A 138 3.81 17.05 -0.95
N THR A 139 2.64 16.72 -0.43
CA THR A 139 2.37 16.68 1.02
C THR A 139 1.73 15.37 1.47
N LEU A 140 1.34 14.48 0.56
CA LEU A 140 0.78 13.16 0.89
C LEU A 140 1.46 12.05 0.07
N PHE A 141 1.93 11.03 0.78
CA PHE A 141 2.72 9.94 0.22
C PHE A 141 2.37 8.61 0.91
N GLY A 142 2.59 7.50 0.20
CA GLY A 142 2.45 6.15 0.76
C GLY A 142 3.78 5.40 0.72
N PHE A 143 3.93 4.44 1.64
CA PHE A 143 5.06 3.52 1.66
C PHE A 143 4.56 2.08 1.83
N GLY A 144 4.25 1.44 0.71
CA GLY A 144 4.02 0.00 0.69
C GLY A 144 5.33 -0.78 0.86
N TYR A 145 5.25 -1.94 1.50
CA TYR A 145 6.39 -2.85 1.67
C TYR A 145 5.96 -4.31 1.58
N ASP A 146 6.91 -5.20 1.27
CA ASP A 146 6.66 -6.64 1.28
C ASP A 146 6.53 -7.10 2.74
N PHE A 147 5.29 -7.16 3.21
CA PHE A 147 4.94 -7.49 4.58
C PHE A 147 5.30 -8.92 4.99
N ARG A 148 5.75 -9.76 4.04
CA ARG A 148 6.27 -11.11 4.32
C ARG A 148 7.73 -11.09 4.79
N GLN A 149 8.43 -9.99 4.54
CA GLN A 149 9.81 -9.80 5.00
C GLN A 149 9.86 -9.38 6.46
N SER A 150 10.99 -9.64 7.10
CA SER A 150 11.29 -9.07 8.42
C SER A 150 11.25 -7.54 8.38
N ASN A 151 10.62 -6.93 9.39
CA ASN A 151 10.66 -5.47 9.59
C ASN A 151 12.07 -4.93 9.89
N ARG A 152 13.06 -5.82 10.09
CA ARG A 152 14.48 -5.50 10.30
C ARG A 152 15.33 -5.79 9.07
N LEU A 153 14.73 -6.23 7.97
CA LEU A 153 15.47 -6.54 6.75
C LEU A 153 16.13 -5.25 6.23
N PRO A 154 17.47 -5.23 6.03
CA PRO A 154 18.20 -4.02 5.62
C PRO A 154 17.60 -3.37 4.37
N GLU A 155 17.24 -4.15 3.35
CA GLU A 155 16.70 -3.63 2.10
C GLU A 155 15.37 -2.88 2.30
N THR A 156 14.52 -3.34 3.23
CA THR A 156 13.26 -2.65 3.56
C THR A 156 13.54 -1.32 4.28
N LEU A 157 14.51 -1.32 5.20
CA LEU A 157 14.89 -0.12 5.95
C LEU A 157 15.57 0.91 5.03
N GLU A 158 16.45 0.48 4.14
CA GLU A 158 17.10 1.33 3.14
C GLU A 158 16.08 1.95 2.17
N ARG A 159 15.08 1.17 1.72
CA ARG A 159 13.95 1.71 0.95
C ARG A 159 13.17 2.77 1.72
N LEU A 160 12.94 2.56 3.02
CA LEU A 160 12.27 3.56 3.85
C LEU A 160 13.12 4.83 4.01
N ALA A 161 14.44 4.70 4.21
CA ALA A 161 15.36 5.84 4.25
C ALA A 161 15.31 6.66 2.95
N ALA A 162 15.42 5.99 1.80
CA ALA A 162 15.32 6.62 0.48
C ALA A 162 13.96 7.29 0.27
N LYS A 163 12.87 6.66 0.73
CA LYS A 163 11.52 7.25 0.67
C LYS A 163 11.45 8.54 1.50
N LEU A 164 11.95 8.53 2.74
CA LEU A 164 11.94 9.72 3.60
C LEU A 164 12.72 10.88 2.98
N GLU A 165 13.89 10.62 2.39
CA GLU A 165 14.64 11.64 1.66
C GLU A 165 13.85 12.18 0.46
N SER A 166 13.24 11.30 -0.34
CA SER A 166 12.45 11.72 -1.51
C SER A 166 11.27 12.60 -1.11
N VAL A 167 10.57 12.26 -0.02
CA VAL A 167 9.44 13.02 0.51
C VAL A 167 9.91 14.38 1.02
N TYR A 168 10.99 14.41 1.81
CA TYR A 168 11.56 15.64 2.35
C TYR A 168 11.90 16.64 1.22
N ASN A 169 12.54 16.15 0.15
CA ASN A 169 12.90 16.97 -1.00
C ASN A 169 11.66 17.45 -1.78
N ALA A 170 10.70 16.56 -2.06
CA ALA A 170 9.45 16.91 -2.74
C ALA A 170 8.60 17.93 -1.94
N SER A 171 8.77 17.95 -0.62
CA SER A 171 8.04 18.82 0.31
C SER A 171 8.75 20.13 0.61
N GLY A 172 9.80 20.49 -0.15
CA GLY A 172 10.54 21.73 0.04
C GLY A 172 11.36 21.77 1.34
N GLY A 173 11.81 20.62 1.83
CA GLY A 173 12.63 20.51 3.03
C GLY A 173 11.83 20.54 4.35
N LYS A 174 10.52 20.32 4.30
CA LYS A 174 9.72 20.14 5.52
C LYS A 174 9.91 18.73 6.09
N LYS A 175 10.07 18.64 7.42
CA LYS A 175 10.08 17.36 8.14
C LYS A 175 8.70 16.66 8.05
N ILE A 176 8.73 15.33 8.11
CA ILE A 176 7.63 14.45 7.73
C ILE A 176 6.87 13.94 8.95
N ASN A 177 5.55 13.94 8.87
CA ASN A 177 4.69 13.23 9.80
C ASN A 177 4.44 11.80 9.29
N ILE A 178 4.91 10.80 10.03
CA ILE A 178 4.63 9.40 9.68
C ILE A 178 3.34 8.97 10.37
N ILE A 179 2.41 8.40 9.62
CA ILE A 179 1.23 7.71 10.17
C ILE A 179 1.35 6.25 9.80
N SER A 180 1.53 5.38 10.78
CA SER A 180 1.62 3.94 10.56
C SER A 180 0.46 3.19 11.19
N HIS A 181 0.07 2.08 10.58
CA HIS A 181 -0.98 1.21 11.10
C HIS A 181 -0.43 -0.19 11.41
N SER A 182 -0.84 -0.76 12.54
CA SER A 182 -0.57 -2.15 12.93
C SER A 182 0.93 -2.50 12.78
N MET A 183 1.28 -3.53 12.01
CA MET A 183 2.67 -3.96 11.80
C MET A 183 3.58 -2.87 11.20
N GLY A 184 3.04 -1.89 10.46
CA GLY A 184 3.81 -0.74 9.98
C GLY A 184 4.43 0.07 11.11
N GLY A 185 3.80 0.08 12.29
CA GLY A 185 4.38 0.68 13.49
C GLY A 185 5.61 -0.08 14.00
N LEU A 186 5.69 -1.40 13.79
CA LEU A 186 6.89 -2.16 14.11
C LEU A 186 8.02 -1.88 13.12
N LEU A 187 7.72 -1.73 11.84
CA LEU A 187 8.69 -1.29 10.83
C LEU A 187 9.28 0.07 11.18
N VAL A 188 8.44 1.07 11.46
CA VAL A 188 8.90 2.42 11.84
C VAL A 188 9.70 2.38 13.14
N LYS A 189 9.31 1.57 14.13
CA LYS A 189 10.08 1.36 15.37
C LYS A 189 11.47 0.79 15.09
N CYS A 190 11.56 -0.24 14.25
CA CYS A 190 12.82 -0.86 13.86
C CYS A 190 13.72 0.17 13.16
N PHE A 191 13.16 0.92 12.21
CA PHE A 191 13.87 1.97 11.49
C PHE A 191 14.40 3.06 12.44
N MET A 192 13.54 3.61 13.30
CA MET A 192 13.91 4.63 14.29
C MET A 192 15.06 4.17 15.20
N THR A 193 15.10 2.87 15.56
CA THR A 193 16.12 2.33 16.45
C THR A 193 17.45 2.06 15.74
N LEU A 194 17.40 1.64 14.47
CA LEU A 194 18.58 1.21 13.70
C LEU A 194 19.18 2.33 12.83
N HIS A 195 18.39 3.35 12.49
CA HIS A 195 18.73 4.51 11.65
C HIS A 195 18.26 5.81 12.30
N SER A 196 18.60 5.99 13.58
CA SER A 196 18.10 7.12 14.39
C SER A 196 18.49 8.48 13.83
N ASP A 197 19.70 8.60 13.26
CA ASP A 197 20.20 9.82 12.61
C ASP A 197 19.33 10.22 11.41
N ILE A 198 18.95 9.25 10.56
CA ILE A 198 18.07 9.47 9.41
C ILE A 198 16.65 9.82 9.89
N PHE A 199 16.15 9.10 10.89
CA PHE A 199 14.83 9.34 11.45
C PHE A 199 14.73 10.76 12.04
N GLU A 200 15.68 11.15 12.89
CA GLU A 200 15.73 12.49 13.51
C GLU A 200 15.90 13.61 12.47
N LYS A 201 16.65 13.35 11.40
CA LYS A 201 16.84 14.29 10.30
C LYS A 201 15.51 14.58 9.58
N TYR A 202 14.77 13.55 9.19
CA TYR A 202 13.62 13.71 8.29
C TYR A 202 12.24 13.72 8.97
N VAL A 203 12.08 13.11 10.14
CA VAL A 203 10.77 12.90 10.78
C VAL A 203 10.49 13.98 11.82
N LYS A 204 9.30 14.57 11.75
CA LYS A 204 8.77 15.56 12.71
C LYS A 204 7.99 14.87 13.83
N ASN A 205 7.00 14.07 13.45
CA ASN A 205 6.13 13.33 14.36
C ASN A 205 5.89 11.93 13.80
N TRP A 206 5.64 10.98 14.70
CA TRP A 206 5.17 9.65 14.35
C TRP A 206 3.89 9.31 15.12
N VAL A 207 2.83 9.03 14.38
CA VAL A 207 1.54 8.55 14.90
C VAL A 207 1.44 7.05 14.58
N ALA A 208 1.36 6.23 15.63
CA ALA A 208 1.26 4.78 15.52
C ALA A 208 -0.16 4.32 15.87
N ILE A 209 -0.94 3.94 14.85
CA ILE A 209 -2.32 3.48 15.01
C ILE A 209 -2.31 1.97 15.24
N ALA A 210 -2.79 1.52 16.40
CA ALA A 210 -2.92 0.11 16.75
C ALA A 210 -1.63 -0.72 16.57
N ALA A 211 -0.46 -0.11 16.77
CA ALA A 211 0.82 -0.80 16.61
C ALA A 211 1.02 -1.86 17.72
N PRO A 212 1.24 -3.14 17.37
CA PRO A 212 1.40 -4.21 18.37
C PRO A 212 2.82 -4.23 18.94
N PHE A 213 3.21 -3.19 19.67
CA PHE A 213 4.58 -3.01 20.18
C PHE A 213 5.09 -4.16 21.05
N LYS A 214 4.17 -4.92 21.66
CA LYS A 214 4.44 -6.11 22.48
C LYS A 214 3.98 -7.42 21.81
N GLY A 215 3.69 -7.38 20.52
CA GLY A 215 3.15 -8.50 19.76
C GLY A 215 1.63 -8.63 19.85
N ALA A 216 1.10 -9.61 19.11
CA ALA A 216 -0.32 -9.97 19.03
C ALA A 216 -0.48 -11.49 19.17
N PRO A 217 -0.20 -12.07 20.36
CA PRO A 217 -0.03 -13.51 20.52
C PRO A 217 -1.26 -14.32 20.13
N GLY A 218 -2.48 -13.84 20.40
CA GLY A 218 -3.70 -14.58 20.05
C GLY A 218 -3.82 -14.83 18.54
N TYR A 219 -3.66 -13.77 17.74
CA TYR A 219 -3.78 -13.85 16.29
C TYR A 219 -2.62 -14.63 15.66
N VAL A 220 -1.39 -14.38 16.13
CA VAL A 220 -0.19 -15.07 15.63
C VAL A 220 -0.25 -16.56 15.95
N THR A 221 -0.53 -16.94 17.21
CA THR A 221 -0.61 -18.35 17.61
C THR A 221 -1.75 -19.08 16.90
N SER A 222 -2.92 -18.45 16.76
CA SER A 222 -4.02 -19.05 16.01
C SER A 222 -3.66 -19.28 14.54
N THR A 223 -2.93 -18.34 13.93
CA THR A 223 -2.47 -18.46 12.54
C THR A 223 -1.50 -19.62 12.37
N PHE A 224 -0.53 -19.79 13.29
CA PHE A 224 0.41 -20.93 13.24
C PHE A 224 -0.26 -22.28 13.48
N LEU A 225 -1.24 -22.35 14.38
CA LEU A 225 -1.86 -23.63 14.71
C LEU A 225 -2.91 -24.05 13.68
N ASN A 226 -3.68 -23.08 13.15
CA ASN A 226 -4.87 -23.39 12.38
C ASN A 226 -4.91 -22.75 10.99
N GLY A 227 -3.96 -21.87 10.66
CA GLY A 227 -4.05 -20.92 9.56
C GLY A 227 -5.00 -19.74 9.86
N MET A 228 -5.16 -18.83 8.92
CA MET A 228 -5.98 -17.62 9.07
C MET A 228 -6.92 -17.41 7.89
N SER A 229 -8.12 -16.90 8.16
CA SER A 229 -9.03 -16.35 7.14
C SER A 229 -9.27 -14.88 7.46
N PHE A 230 -9.22 -14.03 6.43
CA PHE A 230 -9.50 -12.59 6.56
C PHE A 230 -10.95 -12.23 6.28
N VAL A 231 -11.71 -13.18 5.72
CA VAL A 231 -13.12 -13.02 5.42
C VAL A 231 -13.89 -14.12 6.13
N GLU A 232 -15.14 -13.86 6.50
CA GLU A 232 -16.06 -14.82 7.10
C GLU A 232 -17.24 -15.07 6.17
N GLY A 233 -17.99 -16.16 6.37
CA GLY A 233 -19.17 -16.45 5.55
C GLY A 233 -18.86 -17.05 4.18
N TRP A 234 -19.72 -16.76 3.20
CA TRP A 234 -19.68 -17.36 1.86
C TRP A 234 -18.54 -16.79 1.00
N GLU A 235 -18.07 -15.60 1.32
CA GLU A 235 -16.96 -14.87 0.70
C GLU A 235 -15.62 -15.60 0.87
N GLN A 236 -15.49 -16.44 1.91
CA GLN A 236 -14.33 -17.32 2.13
C GLN A 236 -14.04 -18.23 0.93
N ASN A 237 -15.05 -18.60 0.15
CA ASN A 237 -14.89 -19.44 -1.04
C ASN A 237 -14.16 -18.74 -2.20
N PHE A 238 -14.11 -17.41 -2.16
CA PHE A 238 -13.46 -16.59 -3.17
C PHE A 238 -12.09 -16.12 -2.68
N PHE A 239 -11.90 -15.98 -1.37
CA PHE A 239 -10.64 -15.56 -0.78
C PHE A 239 -9.62 -16.70 -0.60
N ILE A 240 -8.45 -16.38 -0.06
CA ILE A 240 -7.39 -17.37 0.19
C ILE A 240 -7.83 -18.29 1.33
N SER A 241 -7.74 -19.59 1.11
CA SER A 241 -8.14 -20.57 2.12
C SER A 241 -7.23 -20.49 3.35
N LYS A 242 -7.80 -20.88 4.50
CA LYS A 242 -7.09 -20.90 5.78
C LYS A 242 -5.78 -21.70 5.72
N TRP A 243 -5.79 -22.83 5.01
CA TRP A 243 -4.63 -23.68 4.81
C TRP A 243 -3.57 -23.05 3.91
N SER A 244 -3.97 -22.42 2.80
CA SER A 244 -3.03 -21.71 1.93
C SER A 244 -2.35 -20.54 2.63
N MET A 245 -3.08 -19.82 3.49
CA MET A 245 -2.51 -18.73 4.29
C MET A 245 -1.48 -19.19 5.33
N HIS A 246 -1.60 -20.43 5.82
CA HIS A 246 -0.65 -20.98 6.80
C HIS A 246 0.79 -21.04 6.26
N GLN A 247 0.96 -21.14 4.94
CA GLN A 247 2.27 -21.27 4.29
C GLN A 247 2.80 -19.94 3.70
N LEU A 248 2.24 -18.80 4.10
CA LEU A 248 2.61 -17.50 3.56
C LEU A 248 3.98 -17.00 4.04
N VAL A 249 4.45 -17.46 5.22
CA VAL A 249 5.71 -17.03 5.87
C VAL A 249 6.44 -18.24 6.45
#